data_AF-A0AA38T9A0-F1
#
_entry.id   AF-A0AA38T9A0-F1
#
_cell.length_a   1.000
_cell.length_b   1.000
_cell.length_c   1.000
_cell.angle_alpha   90.00
_cell.angle_beta   90.00
_cell.angle_gamma   90.00
#
_symmetry.space_group_name_H-M   'P 1'
#
loop_
_entity.id
_entity.type
_entity.pdbx_description
1 polymer ?
#
loop_
_entity_poly.entity_id
_entity_poly.type
_entity_poly.pdbx_seq_one_letter_code
_entity_poly.pdbx_strand_id
1 'polypeptide(L)'
;MLAGHSNEPVTFPGCVPVHPTDLPTRPHDYDPVERCKMFNLAKGILVNNFVELEPGPFKAMEEGEWCKPDIFPIGPLTRIGPEQPTANRFECLKWLDKHPAGSVLFVSFGSGGTLAQNQLDELAFGLEKSGQRFLWAVKSPSEKVNASYLGAKGDPDLFSFLPDGFLKRVGDRGLVVSSWVPQVEILGHGSTGGFLTHCGWNSILESIANGVPMIAWPLFAEQRMNAVNLTDGLGVAYRVKVGENGLVGRDEIEKCVRSLIEGEDGLKKRTKVAELKEGGAMALSQEGSSTRAILHVRERGRKRERRGKVTELVWEPKASPCGLHIIVCTSVPHQPDKPAHTPEPHPMSVHMA
;
A
#
# COMPACT_ATOMS: atom_id res chain seq x y z
N MET A 1 -19.48 -6.31 -18.19
CA MET A 1 -19.01 -5.40 -19.26
C MET A 1 -18.14 -4.34 -18.60
N LEU A 2 -16.81 -4.39 -18.75
CA LEU A 2 -15.92 -3.32 -18.26
C LEU A 2 -14.91 -2.89 -19.33
N ALA A 3 -15.32 -2.97 -20.59
CA ALA A 3 -14.60 -2.36 -21.70
C ALA A 3 -15.58 -2.11 -22.85
N GLY A 4 -16.56 -1.23 -22.60
CA GLY A 4 -17.16 -0.46 -23.69
C GLY A 4 -16.22 0.69 -24.00
N HIS A 5 -16.15 1.10 -25.26
CA HIS A 5 -15.31 2.16 -25.83
C HIS A 5 -15.61 3.58 -25.30
N SER A 6 -16.10 3.72 -24.07
CA SER A 6 -16.42 4.99 -23.44
C SER A 6 -15.21 5.47 -22.64
N ASN A 7 -14.81 6.72 -22.88
CA ASN A 7 -13.81 7.43 -22.07
C ASN A 7 -14.44 8.07 -20.81
N GLU A 8 -15.70 7.74 -20.51
CA GLU A 8 -16.39 8.25 -19.33
C GLU A 8 -15.96 7.51 -18.05
N PRO A 9 -15.78 8.23 -16.93
CA PRO A 9 -15.51 7.61 -15.64
C PRO A 9 -16.58 6.59 -15.22
N VAL A 10 -16.14 5.45 -14.69
CA VAL A 10 -17.01 4.43 -14.12
C VAL A 10 -17.30 4.78 -12.66
N THR A 11 -18.57 4.81 -12.28
CA THR A 11 -18.97 5.05 -10.89
C THR A 11 -19.44 3.74 -10.26
N PHE A 12 -18.78 3.32 -9.19
CA PHE A 12 -19.23 2.20 -8.37
C PHE A 12 -20.08 2.71 -7.20
N PRO A 13 -21.11 1.98 -6.76
CA PRO A 13 -21.92 2.38 -5.60
C PRO A 13 -21.08 2.71 -4.37
N GLY A 14 -21.22 3.92 -3.85
CA GLY A 14 -20.48 4.39 -2.68
C GLY A 14 -19.02 4.79 -2.93
N CYS A 15 -18.50 4.69 -4.16
CA CYS A 15 -17.14 5.05 -4.51
C CYS A 15 -17.08 6.38 -5.29
N VAL A 16 -15.89 7.00 -5.30
CA VAL A 16 -15.58 8.07 -6.24
C VAL A 16 -15.54 7.54 -7.69
N PRO A 17 -15.85 8.37 -8.71
CA PRO A 17 -15.73 7.98 -10.11
C PRO A 17 -14.28 7.63 -10.47
N VAL A 18 -14.07 6.54 -11.22
CA VAL A 18 -12.74 6.07 -11.64
C VAL A 18 -12.64 6.10 -13.15
N HIS A 19 -11.65 6.81 -13.68
CA HIS A 19 -11.40 6.84 -15.12
C HIS A 19 -10.98 5.44 -15.63
N PRO A 20 -11.37 5.01 -16.84
CA PRO A 20 -10.98 3.69 -17.36
C PRO A 20 -9.46 3.40 -17.36
N THR A 21 -8.62 4.43 -17.47
CA THR A 21 -7.14 4.31 -17.41
C THR A 21 -6.59 4.02 -16.01
N ASP A 22 -7.40 4.26 -14.98
CA ASP A 22 -7.08 4.03 -13.57
C ASP A 22 -7.64 2.71 -13.05
N LEU A 23 -8.49 2.03 -13.83
CA LEU A 23 -8.92 0.68 -13.52
C LEU A 23 -7.74 -0.30 -13.64
N PRO A 24 -7.70 -1.37 -12.81
CA PRO A 24 -6.67 -2.39 -12.91
C PRO A 24 -6.59 -2.95 -14.34
N THR A 25 -5.36 -3.02 -14.86
CA THR A 25 -5.14 -3.61 -16.18
C THR A 25 -5.57 -5.07 -16.18
N ARG A 26 -6.28 -5.49 -17.24
CA ARG A 26 -6.67 -6.90 -17.40
C ARG A 26 -5.41 -7.78 -17.38
N PRO A 27 -5.28 -8.70 -16.42
CA PRO A 27 -4.22 -9.69 -16.42
C PRO A 27 -4.31 -10.52 -17.71
N HIS A 28 -3.17 -10.90 -18.27
CA HIS A 28 -3.15 -11.78 -19.43
C HIS A 28 -3.59 -13.21 -19.09
N ASP A 29 -3.43 -13.61 -17.83
CA ASP A 29 -3.55 -15.01 -17.40
C ASP A 29 -4.96 -15.41 -16.94
N TYR A 30 -5.88 -14.46 -16.73
CA TYR A 30 -7.25 -14.76 -16.31
C TYR A 30 -8.25 -13.64 -16.63
N ASP A 31 -9.53 -13.99 -16.82
CA ASP A 31 -10.62 -13.02 -16.90
C ASP A 31 -10.98 -12.49 -15.49
N PRO A 32 -10.81 -11.19 -15.20
CA PRO A 32 -11.19 -10.61 -13.92
C PRO A 32 -12.65 -10.80 -13.55
N VAL A 33 -13.55 -10.85 -14.54
CA VAL A 33 -14.98 -11.05 -14.30
C VAL A 33 -15.25 -12.46 -13.80
N GLU A 34 -14.65 -13.48 -14.41
CA GLU A 34 -14.74 -14.86 -13.93
C GLU A 34 -14.14 -15.01 -12.53
N ARG A 35 -13.00 -14.35 -12.28
CA ARG A 35 -12.40 -14.34 -10.94
C ARG A 35 -13.31 -13.66 -9.91
N CYS A 36 -13.99 -12.57 -10.27
CA CYS A 36 -14.98 -11.93 -9.39
C CYS A 36 -16.18 -12.84 -9.10
N LYS A 37 -16.67 -13.60 -10.09
CA LYS A 37 -17.77 -14.56 -9.88
C LYS A 37 -17.41 -15.61 -8.84
N MET A 38 -16.15 -16.03 -8.76
CA MET A 38 -15.69 -16.97 -7.74
C MET A 38 -15.83 -16.45 -6.31
N PHE A 39 -15.82 -15.13 -6.09
CA PHE A 39 -16.03 -14.58 -4.74
C PHE A 39 -17.42 -14.93 -4.19
N ASN A 40 -18.43 -15.10 -5.04
CA ASN A 40 -19.76 -15.54 -4.60
C ASN A 40 -19.79 -16.96 -4.02
N LEU A 41 -18.73 -17.75 -4.21
CA LEU A 41 -18.59 -19.08 -3.62
C LEU A 41 -18.03 -19.02 -2.19
N ALA A 42 -17.42 -17.89 -1.80
CA ALA A 42 -16.86 -17.71 -0.48
C ALA A 42 -17.95 -17.75 0.60
N LYS A 43 -17.59 -18.27 1.78
CA LYS A 43 -18.49 -18.28 2.95
C LYS A 43 -18.39 -17.00 3.79
N GLY A 44 -17.45 -16.15 3.44
CA GLY A 44 -17.12 -14.90 4.07
C GLY A 44 -15.84 -14.37 3.44
N ILE A 45 -15.72 -13.06 3.32
CA ILE A 45 -14.57 -12.39 2.75
C ILE A 45 -14.00 -11.48 3.82
N LEU A 46 -12.75 -11.73 4.22
CA LEU A 46 -12.06 -10.82 5.10
C LEU A 46 -11.37 -9.75 4.26
N VAL A 47 -11.53 -8.51 4.67
CA VAL A 47 -10.95 -7.36 3.99
C VAL A 47 -10.02 -6.67 4.96
N ASN A 48 -8.76 -6.49 4.57
CA ASN A 48 -7.84 -5.67 5.36
C ASN A 48 -8.16 -4.18 5.17
N ASN A 49 -9.23 -3.74 5.82
CA ASN A 49 -9.79 -2.39 5.76
C ASN A 49 -10.75 -2.20 6.94
N PHE A 50 -11.17 -0.97 7.21
CA PHE A 50 -12.11 -0.62 8.29
C PHE A 50 -13.18 0.34 7.78
N VAL A 51 -14.35 0.34 8.43
CA VAL A 51 -15.56 1.02 7.91
C VAL A 51 -15.35 2.53 7.81
N GLU A 52 -14.66 3.11 8.79
CA GLU A 52 -14.41 4.54 8.86
C GLU A 52 -13.46 5.03 7.74
N LEU A 53 -12.66 4.14 7.14
CA LEU A 53 -11.83 4.49 5.98
C LEU A 53 -12.67 4.60 4.71
N GLU A 54 -13.58 3.66 4.48
CA GLU A 54 -14.39 3.58 3.26
C GLU A 54 -15.87 3.30 3.55
N PRO A 55 -16.60 4.23 4.20
CA PRO A 55 -17.97 3.96 4.65
C PRO A 55 -18.94 3.76 3.47
N GLY A 56 -18.73 4.47 2.37
CA GLY A 56 -19.55 4.37 1.16
C GLY A 56 -19.55 2.96 0.54
N PRO A 57 -18.37 2.40 0.18
CA PRO A 57 -18.28 1.05 -0.36
C PRO A 57 -18.84 -0.02 0.59
N PHE A 58 -18.57 0.07 1.90
CA PHE A 58 -19.10 -0.89 2.87
C PHE A 58 -20.62 -0.83 2.96
N LYS A 59 -21.21 0.37 3.04
CA LYS A 59 -22.66 0.54 3.03
C LYS A 59 -23.28 -0.03 1.75
N ALA A 60 -22.69 0.24 0.60
CA ALA A 60 -23.19 -0.25 -0.68
C ALA A 60 -23.09 -1.79 -0.82
N MET A 61 -22.07 -2.41 -0.23
CA MET A 61 -21.94 -3.88 -0.18
C MET A 61 -22.97 -4.50 0.78
N GLU A 62 -23.29 -3.84 1.89
CA GLU A 62 -24.31 -4.30 2.85
C GLU A 62 -25.73 -4.20 2.28
N GLU A 63 -26.04 -3.11 1.58
CA GLU A 63 -27.37 -2.86 0.98
C GLU A 63 -27.56 -3.56 -0.38
N GLY A 64 -26.48 -3.98 -1.03
CA GLY A 64 -26.50 -4.49 -2.40
C GLY A 64 -26.76 -5.99 -2.51
N GLU A 65 -27.72 -6.40 -3.35
CA GLU A 65 -28.00 -7.82 -3.63
C GLU A 65 -26.91 -8.54 -4.46
N TRP A 66 -25.90 -7.80 -4.93
CA TRP A 66 -24.83 -8.28 -5.80
C TRP A 66 -23.63 -8.84 -5.03
N CYS A 67 -23.52 -8.60 -3.72
CA CYS A 67 -22.48 -9.16 -2.86
C CYS A 67 -23.09 -10.23 -1.95
N LYS A 68 -23.02 -11.50 -2.37
CA LYS A 68 -23.65 -12.61 -1.63
C LYS A 68 -22.90 -13.06 -0.36
N PRO A 69 -21.56 -13.07 -0.30
CA PRO A 69 -20.83 -13.44 0.91
C PRO A 69 -20.86 -12.31 1.94
N ASP A 70 -20.86 -12.66 3.23
CA ASP A 70 -20.62 -11.68 4.28
C ASP A 70 -19.22 -11.07 4.15
N ILE A 71 -19.13 -9.74 4.22
CA ILE A 71 -17.88 -8.98 4.19
C ILE A 71 -17.46 -8.63 5.61
N PHE A 72 -16.20 -8.90 5.96
CA PHE A 72 -15.63 -8.64 7.28
C PHE A 72 -14.46 -7.65 7.18
N PRO A 73 -14.69 -6.36 7.46
CA PRO A 73 -13.61 -5.39 7.58
C PRO A 73 -12.82 -5.66 8.87
N ILE A 74 -11.59 -6.15 8.73
CA ILE A 74 -10.74 -6.58 9.86
C ILE A 74 -9.48 -5.71 10.06
N GLY A 75 -9.38 -4.59 9.33
CA GLY A 75 -8.20 -3.73 9.32
C GLY A 75 -8.20 -2.58 10.34
N PRO A 76 -7.19 -1.69 10.29
CA PRO A 76 -5.98 -1.82 9.47
C PRO A 76 -5.00 -2.85 10.07
N LEU A 77 -4.81 -3.99 9.41
CA LEU A 77 -3.77 -4.96 9.77
C LEU A 77 -2.46 -4.54 9.13
N THR A 78 -1.60 -3.92 9.95
CA THR A 78 -0.23 -3.55 9.60
C THR A 78 0.75 -4.40 10.42
N ARG A 79 2.04 -4.36 10.07
CA ARG A 79 3.06 -4.99 10.91
C ARG A 79 3.14 -4.25 12.25
N ILE A 80 3.17 -5.01 13.35
CA ILE A 80 3.33 -4.49 14.70
C ILE A 80 4.65 -5.01 15.27
N GLY A 81 5.44 -4.10 15.82
CA GLY A 81 6.68 -4.43 16.53
C GLY A 81 7.95 -4.03 15.78
N PRO A 82 9.08 -3.89 16.50
CA PRO A 82 10.35 -3.52 15.90
C PRO A 82 10.77 -4.62 14.92
N GLU A 83 11.19 -4.22 13.73
CA GLU A 83 11.71 -5.16 12.76
C GLU A 83 13.11 -5.63 13.19
N GLN A 84 13.56 -6.78 12.68
CA GLN A 84 14.86 -7.36 13.02
C GLN A 84 15.96 -6.28 12.89
N PRO A 85 16.90 -6.18 13.85
CA PRO A 85 17.95 -5.16 13.80
C PRO A 85 18.79 -5.31 12.53
N THR A 86 18.78 -4.30 11.67
CA THR A 86 19.67 -4.19 10.50
C THR A 86 20.49 -2.91 10.58
N ALA A 87 21.67 -2.88 9.93
CA ALA A 87 22.50 -1.67 9.89
C ALA A 87 21.72 -0.47 9.34
N ASN A 88 20.97 -0.67 8.25
CA ASN A 88 20.09 0.35 7.67
C ASN A 88 19.02 0.85 8.63
N ARG A 89 18.43 -0.05 9.44
CA ARG A 89 17.42 0.33 10.43
C ARG A 89 18.00 1.36 11.40
N PHE A 90 19.19 1.09 11.93
CA PHE A 90 19.85 2.03 12.85
C PHE A 90 20.26 3.33 12.16
N GLU A 91 20.72 3.28 10.92
CA GLU A 91 21.10 4.47 10.16
C GLU A 91 19.90 5.38 9.86
N CYS A 92 18.81 4.82 9.33
CA CYS A 92 17.59 5.56 9.00
C CYS A 92 17.02 6.29 10.22
N LEU A 93 16.84 5.57 11.33
CA LEU A 93 16.23 6.14 12.54
C LEU A 93 17.14 7.20 13.18
N LYS A 94 18.45 6.92 13.28
CA LYS A 94 19.41 7.90 13.81
C LYS A 94 19.54 9.15 12.95
N TRP A 95 19.33 9.04 11.65
CA TRP A 95 19.28 10.20 10.76
C TRP A 95 17.99 11.00 10.98
N LEU A 96 16.84 10.32 11.07
CA LEU A 96 15.54 10.95 11.35
C LEU A 96 15.52 11.70 12.69
N ASP A 97 16.17 11.17 13.73
CA ASP A 97 16.30 11.79 15.06
C ASP A 97 16.90 13.21 15.02
N LYS A 98 17.67 13.55 13.96
CA LYS A 98 18.35 14.85 13.82
C LYS A 98 17.48 15.92 13.16
N HIS A 99 16.28 15.56 12.72
CA HIS A 99 15.42 16.44 11.94
C HIS A 99 14.18 16.89 12.71
N PRO A 100 13.65 18.10 12.44
CA PRO A 100 12.44 18.58 13.08
C PRO A 100 11.23 17.66 12.86
N ALA A 101 10.29 17.69 13.79
CA ALA A 101 9.03 16.96 13.69
C ALA A 101 8.29 17.29 12.39
N GLY A 102 7.78 16.27 11.71
CA GLY A 102 6.97 16.40 10.50
C GLY A 102 7.65 17.05 9.30
N SER A 103 8.99 17.08 9.25
CA SER A 103 9.78 17.82 8.24
C SER A 103 10.43 16.96 7.16
N VAL A 104 10.39 15.63 7.28
CA VAL A 104 11.05 14.69 6.36
C VAL A 104 10.03 14.02 5.44
N LEU A 105 10.26 14.06 4.13
CA LEU A 105 9.55 13.22 3.17
C LEU A 105 10.18 11.82 3.12
N PHE A 106 9.42 10.78 3.42
CA PHE A 106 9.82 9.42 3.11
C PHE A 106 9.46 9.08 1.65
N VAL A 107 10.36 8.46 0.90
CA VAL A 107 10.18 8.10 -0.51
C VAL A 107 10.45 6.60 -0.67
N SER A 108 9.43 5.83 -1.04
CA SER A 108 9.55 4.39 -1.28
C SER A 108 8.48 3.88 -2.26
N PHE A 109 8.89 3.02 -3.19
CA PHE A 109 8.01 2.39 -4.18
C PHE A 109 7.69 0.92 -3.83
N GLY A 110 7.76 0.55 -2.54
CA GLY A 110 7.48 -0.80 -2.05
C GLY A 110 8.54 -1.82 -2.52
N SER A 111 8.26 -3.12 -2.40
CA SER A 111 9.18 -4.19 -2.83
C SER A 111 9.27 -4.39 -4.34
N GLY A 112 8.18 -4.18 -5.08
CA GLY A 112 8.11 -4.43 -6.52
C GLY A 112 8.29 -3.22 -7.43
N GLY A 113 8.16 -2.00 -6.91
CA GLY A 113 8.30 -0.80 -7.73
C GLY A 113 9.75 -0.50 -8.09
N THR A 114 9.99 -0.26 -9.38
CA THR A 114 11.25 0.28 -9.93
C THR A 114 10.89 1.40 -10.91
N LEU A 115 11.81 2.34 -11.10
CA LEU A 115 11.68 3.41 -12.09
C LEU A 115 12.72 3.20 -13.20
N ALA A 116 12.41 3.64 -14.41
CA ALA A 116 13.41 3.78 -15.47
C ALA A 116 14.40 4.90 -15.11
N GLN A 117 15.62 4.86 -15.68
CA GLN A 117 16.70 5.81 -15.35
C GLN A 117 16.26 7.27 -15.51
N ASN A 118 15.66 7.63 -16.64
CA ASN A 118 15.18 8.98 -16.91
C ASN A 118 14.16 9.47 -15.86
N GLN A 119 13.26 8.60 -15.39
CA GLN A 119 12.29 8.95 -14.37
C GLN A 119 12.93 9.06 -12.98
N LEU A 120 13.94 8.22 -12.68
CA LEU A 120 14.73 8.27 -11.46
C LEU A 120 15.52 9.59 -11.39
N ASP A 121 16.08 10.05 -12.51
CA ASP A 121 16.78 11.33 -12.61
C ASP A 121 15.83 12.50 -12.32
N GLU A 122 14.63 12.51 -12.91
CA GLU A 122 13.61 13.54 -12.61
C GLU A 122 13.23 13.53 -11.12
N LEU A 123 13.10 12.36 -10.50
CA LEU A 123 12.86 12.24 -9.06
C LEU A 123 14.01 12.81 -8.24
N ALA A 124 15.26 12.45 -8.55
CA ALA A 124 16.43 12.98 -7.86
C ALA A 124 16.49 14.51 -7.97
N PHE A 125 16.36 15.06 -9.18
CA PHE A 125 16.36 16.51 -9.39
C PHE A 125 15.18 17.21 -8.74
N GLY A 126 13.99 16.61 -8.73
CA GLY A 126 12.80 17.16 -8.07
C GLY A 126 12.95 17.22 -6.55
N LEU A 127 13.49 16.15 -5.95
CA LEU A 127 13.81 16.10 -4.52
C LEU A 127 14.87 17.14 -4.16
N GLU A 128 15.95 17.23 -4.93
CA GLU A 128 17.00 18.23 -4.76
C GLU A 128 16.43 19.65 -4.80
N LYS A 129 15.66 19.95 -5.86
CA LYS A 129 15.06 21.26 -6.13
C LYS A 129 14.03 21.66 -5.07
N SER A 130 13.35 20.70 -4.45
CA SER A 130 12.33 20.97 -3.43
C SER A 130 12.87 21.68 -2.18
N GLY A 131 14.17 21.59 -1.94
CA GLY A 131 14.79 22.08 -0.70
C GLY A 131 14.43 21.27 0.55
N GLN A 132 13.46 20.34 0.46
CA GLN A 132 12.95 19.57 1.58
C GLN A 132 13.93 18.49 2.03
N ARG A 133 13.72 18.03 3.27
CA ARG A 133 14.43 16.87 3.79
C ARG A 133 13.76 15.60 3.27
N PHE A 134 14.55 14.60 2.90
CA PHE A 134 14.00 13.34 2.43
C PHE A 134 14.83 12.14 2.85
N LEU A 135 14.13 11.03 3.06
CA LEU A 135 14.71 9.69 3.18
C LEU A 135 14.20 8.87 2.01
N TRP A 136 15.10 8.46 1.12
CA TRP A 136 14.76 7.74 -0.10
C TRP A 136 15.29 6.31 -0.08
N ALA A 137 14.37 5.35 0.01
CA ALA A 137 14.64 3.94 -0.24
C ALA A 137 14.73 3.71 -1.76
N VAL A 138 15.96 3.79 -2.27
CA VAL A 138 16.22 3.73 -3.70
C VAL A 138 16.48 2.30 -4.16
N LYS A 139 16.14 2.03 -5.42
CA LYS A 139 16.52 0.81 -6.12
C LYS A 139 17.18 1.17 -7.44
N SER A 140 18.09 0.30 -7.88
CA SER A 140 18.67 0.40 -9.20
C SER A 140 17.57 0.48 -10.26
N PRO A 141 17.72 1.35 -11.27
CA PRO A 141 16.70 1.55 -12.27
C PRO A 141 16.48 0.29 -13.10
N SER A 142 15.23 0.06 -13.48
CA SER A 142 14.83 -1.07 -14.31
C SER A 142 13.63 -0.67 -15.16
N GLU A 143 13.68 -1.00 -16.45
CA GLU A 143 12.55 -0.81 -17.38
C GLU A 143 11.38 -1.76 -17.08
N LYS A 144 11.62 -2.86 -16.35
CA LYS A 144 10.59 -3.81 -15.92
C LYS A 144 10.35 -3.70 -14.42
N VAL A 145 9.08 -3.57 -14.04
CA VAL A 145 8.65 -3.71 -12.64
C VAL A 145 8.90 -5.15 -12.20
N ASN A 146 9.72 -5.35 -11.18
CA ASN A 146 10.03 -6.69 -10.69
C ASN A 146 10.04 -6.73 -9.16
N ALA A 147 9.24 -7.64 -8.59
CA ALA A 147 9.19 -7.94 -7.16
C ALA A 147 10.44 -8.66 -6.63
N SER A 148 11.30 -9.17 -7.50
CA SER A 148 12.49 -9.93 -7.12
C SER A 148 13.78 -9.09 -7.14
N TYR A 149 13.90 -8.10 -6.26
CA TYR A 149 15.19 -7.46 -5.96
C TYR A 149 15.34 -7.21 -4.46
N LEU A 150 15.45 -8.32 -3.71
CA LEU A 150 16.10 -8.34 -2.40
C LEU A 150 17.34 -9.21 -2.52
N GLY A 151 18.40 -8.70 -3.15
CA GLY A 151 19.65 -9.44 -3.22
C GLY A 151 20.63 -8.95 -4.27
N ALA A 152 21.46 -7.99 -3.90
CA ALA A 152 22.85 -7.95 -4.37
C ALA A 152 23.70 -7.30 -3.28
N LYS A 153 24.30 -8.14 -2.42
CA LYS A 153 25.42 -7.72 -1.58
C LYS A 153 26.62 -7.53 -2.49
N GLY A 154 27.26 -6.35 -2.41
CA GLY A 154 28.67 -6.19 -2.78
C GLY A 154 28.98 -5.47 -4.10
N ASP A 155 28.10 -4.61 -4.61
CA ASP A 155 28.48 -3.74 -5.73
C ASP A 155 29.23 -2.49 -5.20
N PRO A 156 30.46 -2.19 -5.63
CA PRO A 156 31.22 -1.02 -5.20
C PRO A 156 30.61 0.33 -5.60
N ASP A 157 29.56 0.36 -6.44
CA ASP A 157 28.91 1.61 -6.88
C ASP A 157 27.38 1.58 -6.72
N LEU A 158 26.91 1.28 -5.49
CA LEU A 158 25.51 1.17 -5.07
C LEU A 158 24.61 2.36 -5.45
N PHE A 159 25.20 3.50 -5.78
CA PHE A 159 24.52 4.74 -6.13
C PHE A 159 25.02 5.36 -7.46
N SER A 160 25.77 4.62 -8.27
CA SER A 160 26.27 5.02 -9.61
C SER A 160 25.19 5.60 -10.52
N PHE A 161 23.97 5.09 -10.40
CA PHE A 161 22.83 5.49 -11.21
C PHE A 161 22.19 6.81 -10.76
N LEU A 162 22.61 7.40 -9.64
CA LEU A 162 22.16 8.73 -9.25
C LEU A 162 22.88 9.80 -10.09
N PRO A 163 22.25 10.95 -10.37
CA PRO A 163 22.91 12.03 -11.09
C PRO A 163 24.24 12.45 -10.45
N ASP A 164 25.25 12.73 -11.27
CA ASP A 164 26.60 13.08 -10.81
C ASP A 164 26.58 14.14 -9.72
N GLY A 165 27.20 13.85 -8.57
CA GLY A 165 27.30 14.77 -7.44
C GLY A 165 26.01 14.99 -6.65
N PHE A 166 24.91 14.27 -6.93
CA PHE A 166 23.62 14.40 -6.26
C PHE A 166 23.75 14.30 -4.73
N LEU A 167 24.38 13.24 -4.21
CA LEU A 167 24.57 13.02 -2.77
C LEU A 167 25.29 14.19 -2.10
N LYS A 168 26.27 14.79 -2.78
CA LYS A 168 27.01 15.95 -2.29
C LYS A 168 26.12 17.21 -2.26
N ARG A 169 25.25 17.40 -3.25
CA ARG A 169 24.37 18.58 -3.34
C ARG A 169 23.22 18.54 -2.34
N VAL A 170 22.66 17.36 -2.07
CA VAL A 170 21.58 17.22 -1.07
C VAL A 170 22.12 17.23 0.37
N GLY A 171 23.35 16.77 0.57
CA GLY A 171 24.05 16.88 1.85
C GLY A 171 23.27 16.23 3.01
N ASP A 172 23.18 16.92 4.14
CA ASP A 172 22.48 16.46 5.34
C ASP A 172 20.95 16.49 5.22
N ARG A 173 20.40 17.10 4.15
CA ARG A 173 18.94 17.12 3.90
C ARG A 173 18.44 15.83 3.28
N GLY A 174 19.30 15.04 2.64
CA GLY A 174 18.90 13.81 1.94
C GLY A 174 19.64 12.59 2.48
N LEU A 175 18.90 11.56 2.90
CA LEU A 175 19.44 10.22 3.11
C LEU A 175 18.96 9.29 1.98
N VAL A 176 19.89 8.61 1.32
CA VAL A 176 19.58 7.63 0.27
C VAL A 176 20.09 6.27 0.72
N VAL A 177 19.22 5.26 0.65
CA VAL A 177 19.53 3.90 1.09
C VAL A 177 19.12 2.89 0.01
N SER A 178 20.07 2.07 -0.42
CA SER A 178 19.92 1.07 -1.49
C SER A 178 19.67 -0.33 -0.91
N SER A 179 18.57 -0.52 -0.19
CA SER A 179 18.10 -1.83 0.29
C SER A 179 16.80 -1.68 1.07
N TRP A 180 16.35 -2.79 1.66
CA TRP A 180 15.24 -2.80 2.60
C TRP A 180 15.41 -1.74 3.71
N VAL A 181 14.32 -1.06 4.03
CA VAL A 181 14.21 -0.03 5.07
C VAL A 181 13.12 -0.41 6.07
N PRO A 182 13.21 0.03 7.34
CA PRO A 182 12.18 -0.24 8.33
C PRO A 182 10.97 0.68 8.13
N GLN A 183 10.18 0.43 7.08
CA GLN A 183 9.15 1.35 6.59
C GLN A 183 8.15 1.76 7.68
N VAL A 184 7.66 0.81 8.48
CA VAL A 184 6.69 1.11 9.56
C VAL A 184 7.31 2.03 10.62
N GLU A 185 8.59 1.82 10.95
CA GLU A 185 9.28 2.65 11.95
C GLU A 185 9.60 4.03 11.40
N ILE A 186 9.95 4.14 10.12
CA ILE A 186 10.14 5.43 9.44
C ILE A 186 8.81 6.20 9.41
N LEU A 187 7.71 5.56 9.03
CA LEU A 187 6.38 6.19 9.01
C LEU A 187 5.91 6.59 10.41
N GLY A 188 6.22 5.79 11.43
CA GLY A 188 5.91 6.10 12.84
C GLY A 188 6.85 7.11 13.49
N HIS A 189 7.93 7.51 12.82
CA HIS A 189 8.90 8.45 13.37
C HIS A 189 8.35 9.89 13.37
N GLY A 190 8.51 10.60 14.49
CA GLY A 190 7.98 11.96 14.65
C GLY A 190 8.48 12.99 13.63
N SER A 191 9.68 12.78 13.08
CA SER A 191 10.26 13.62 12.01
C SER A 191 9.61 13.42 10.64
N THR A 192 8.89 12.32 10.42
CA THR A 192 8.27 12.02 9.12
C THR A 192 7.06 12.90 8.89
N GLY A 193 7.12 13.69 7.82
CA GLY A 193 6.12 14.68 7.43
C GLY A 193 5.22 14.27 6.29
N GLY A 194 5.66 13.35 5.44
CA GLY A 194 4.90 12.88 4.30
C GLY A 194 5.51 11.62 3.69
N PHE A 195 4.75 10.95 2.83
CA PHE A 195 5.16 9.71 2.19
C PHE A 195 4.88 9.73 0.68
N LEU A 196 5.94 9.77 -0.14
CA LEU A 196 5.83 9.49 -1.57
C LEU A 196 5.81 7.98 -1.78
N THR A 197 4.67 7.48 -2.25
CA THR A 197 4.36 6.05 -2.30
C THR A 197 3.81 5.60 -3.65
N HIS A 198 4.15 4.36 -4.01
CA HIS A 198 3.53 3.64 -5.11
C HIS A 198 2.04 3.30 -4.92
N CYS A 199 1.44 3.62 -3.77
CA CYS A 199 0.01 3.37 -3.48
C CYS A 199 -0.38 1.88 -3.39
N GLY A 200 0.57 0.99 -3.07
CA GLY A 200 0.23 -0.37 -2.64
C GLY A 200 -0.55 -0.32 -1.32
N TRP A 201 -1.60 -1.12 -1.20
CA TRP A 201 -2.55 -1.00 -0.07
C TRP A 201 -1.90 -1.18 1.31
N ASN A 202 -0.95 -2.10 1.44
CA ASN A 202 -0.21 -2.27 2.70
C ASN A 202 0.49 -0.98 3.12
N SER A 203 1.20 -0.34 2.18
CA SER A 203 1.89 0.93 2.44
C SER A 203 0.92 2.08 2.73
N ILE A 204 -0.28 2.06 2.13
CA ILE A 204 -1.36 3.01 2.44
C ILE A 204 -1.82 2.83 3.88
N LEU A 205 -2.13 1.60 4.30
CA LEU A 205 -2.57 1.30 5.67
C LEU A 205 -1.48 1.65 6.69
N GLU A 206 -0.22 1.38 6.40
CA GLU A 206 0.91 1.79 7.25
C GLU A 206 1.01 3.32 7.38
N SER A 207 0.79 4.05 6.28
CA SER A 207 0.78 5.52 6.29
C SER A 207 -0.39 6.06 7.13
N ILE A 208 -1.59 5.52 6.94
CA ILE A 208 -2.80 5.92 7.68
C ILE A 208 -2.65 5.60 9.16
N ALA A 209 -2.21 4.38 9.51
CA ALA A 209 -2.00 3.96 10.89
C ALA A 209 -0.96 4.83 11.63
N ASN A 210 -0.06 5.48 10.90
CA ASN A 210 0.90 6.42 11.47
C ASN A 210 0.49 7.89 11.36
N GLY A 211 -0.53 8.24 10.56
CA GLY A 211 -0.98 9.61 10.38
C GLY A 211 -0.10 10.42 9.44
N VAL A 212 0.48 9.77 8.42
CA VAL A 212 1.39 10.39 7.45
C VAL A 212 0.64 10.65 6.14
N PRO A 213 0.57 11.91 5.67
CA PRO A 213 -0.11 12.23 4.40
C PRO A 213 0.80 11.86 3.21
N MET A 214 0.22 11.73 2.01
CA MET A 214 0.91 11.04 0.91
C MET A 214 1.10 11.88 -0.37
N ILE A 215 2.10 11.49 -1.16
CA ILE A 215 2.19 11.79 -2.60
C ILE A 215 1.99 10.46 -3.32
N ALA A 216 0.87 10.33 -3.99
CA ALA A 216 0.43 9.16 -4.72
C ALA A 216 1.11 9.09 -6.10
N TRP A 217 1.95 8.08 -6.27
CA TRP A 217 2.67 7.78 -7.51
C TRP A 217 2.50 6.32 -7.93
N PRO A 218 1.32 5.94 -8.45
CA PRO A 218 1.00 4.55 -8.75
C PRO A 218 1.81 3.98 -9.92
N LEU A 219 2.20 2.70 -9.84
CA LEU A 219 3.02 2.02 -10.85
C LEU A 219 2.29 0.84 -11.52
N PHE A 220 1.69 -0.06 -10.75
CA PHE A 220 1.12 -1.32 -11.24
C PHE A 220 -0.09 -1.81 -10.42
N ALA A 221 -0.66 -2.96 -10.81
CA ALA A 221 -1.82 -3.58 -10.15
C ALA A 221 -3.00 -2.60 -9.99
N GLU A 222 -3.58 -2.50 -8.80
CA GLU A 222 -4.69 -1.61 -8.48
C GLU A 222 -4.25 -0.20 -8.06
N GLN A 223 -2.95 0.09 -8.02
CA GLN A 223 -2.40 1.28 -7.37
C GLN A 223 -2.98 2.59 -7.93
N ARG A 224 -3.33 2.63 -9.21
CA ARG A 224 -3.96 3.82 -9.83
C ARG A 224 -5.33 4.11 -9.24
N MET A 225 -6.13 3.08 -9.02
CA MET A 225 -7.42 3.20 -8.37
C MET A 225 -7.26 3.59 -6.89
N ASN A 226 -6.27 3.01 -6.21
CA ASN A 226 -5.93 3.44 -4.85
C ASN A 226 -5.55 4.92 -4.82
N ALA A 227 -4.75 5.39 -5.78
CA ALA A 227 -4.35 6.80 -5.88
C ALA A 227 -5.56 7.73 -6.06
N VAL A 228 -6.53 7.37 -6.91
CA VAL A 228 -7.81 8.11 -7.05
C VAL A 228 -8.53 8.18 -5.71
N ASN A 229 -8.64 7.07 -4.99
CA ASN A 229 -9.31 7.07 -3.69
C ASN A 229 -8.59 7.95 -2.65
N LEU A 230 -7.26 7.89 -2.59
CA LEU A 230 -6.45 8.72 -1.69
C LEU A 230 -6.60 10.22 -1.97
N THR A 231 -6.75 10.62 -3.24
CA THR A 231 -6.83 12.03 -3.64
C THR A 231 -8.26 12.56 -3.63
N ASP A 232 -9.18 11.85 -4.25
CA ASP A 232 -10.51 12.35 -4.57
C ASP A 232 -11.54 11.86 -3.55
N GLY A 233 -11.33 10.68 -2.98
CA GLY A 233 -12.19 10.11 -1.92
C GLY A 233 -11.82 10.64 -0.55
N LEU A 234 -10.61 10.32 -0.10
CA LEU A 234 -10.13 10.62 1.25
C LEU A 234 -9.53 12.03 1.35
N GLY A 235 -8.93 12.53 0.27
CA GLY A 235 -8.25 13.82 0.26
C GLY A 235 -7.05 13.88 1.22
N VAL A 236 -6.30 12.79 1.32
CA VAL A 236 -5.08 12.66 2.15
C VAL A 236 -3.79 12.62 1.34
N ALA A 237 -3.90 12.72 0.02
CA ALA A 237 -2.75 12.69 -0.88
C ALA A 237 -2.80 13.72 -2.00
N TYR A 238 -1.63 14.11 -2.50
CA TYR A 238 -1.49 14.66 -3.86
C TYR A 238 -1.26 13.51 -4.85
N ARG A 239 -1.68 13.67 -6.10
CA ARG A 239 -1.33 12.75 -7.18
C ARG A 239 -0.36 13.44 -8.11
N VAL A 240 0.75 12.76 -8.42
CA VAL A 240 1.70 13.28 -9.40
C VAL A 240 1.06 13.36 -10.79
N LYS A 241 1.36 14.42 -11.54
CA LYS A 241 0.96 14.55 -12.94
C LYS A 241 2.02 14.01 -13.87
N VAL A 242 1.60 13.09 -14.74
CA VAL A 242 2.45 12.58 -15.82
C VAL A 242 2.36 13.55 -17.00
N GLY A 243 3.52 14.02 -17.47
CA GLY A 243 3.63 14.88 -18.64
C GLY A 243 3.37 14.12 -19.94
N GLU A 244 3.26 14.85 -21.04
CA GLU A 244 2.99 14.29 -22.38
C GLU A 244 4.07 13.29 -22.85
N ASN A 245 5.29 13.44 -22.34
CA ASN A 245 6.42 12.54 -22.59
C ASN A 245 6.37 11.25 -21.75
N GLY A 246 5.31 11.02 -20.96
CA GLY A 246 5.15 9.86 -20.08
C GLY A 246 5.95 9.94 -18.78
N LEU A 247 6.63 11.05 -18.51
CA LEU A 247 7.42 11.26 -17.28
C LEU A 247 6.70 12.21 -16.33
N VAL A 248 6.85 11.97 -15.03
CA VAL A 248 6.62 12.99 -14.01
C VAL A 248 7.87 13.87 -13.94
N GLY A 249 7.77 15.11 -14.41
CA GLY A 249 8.90 16.03 -14.44
C GLY A 249 9.30 16.53 -13.05
N ARG A 250 10.58 16.87 -12.88
CA ARG A 250 11.16 17.39 -11.62
C ARG A 250 10.41 18.57 -11.01
N ASP A 251 9.81 19.43 -11.84
CA ASP A 251 9.04 20.60 -11.38
C ASP A 251 7.71 20.19 -10.73
N GLU A 252 7.06 19.15 -11.26
CA GLU A 252 5.87 18.59 -10.63
C GLU A 252 6.22 17.90 -9.31
N ILE A 253 7.36 17.18 -9.27
CA ILE A 253 7.85 16.52 -8.05
C ILE A 253 8.18 17.57 -6.99
N GLU A 254 8.95 18.60 -7.34
CA GLU A 254 9.26 19.72 -6.47
C GLU A 254 7.99 20.31 -5.87
N LYS A 255 7.00 20.61 -6.73
CA LYS A 255 5.73 21.18 -6.33
C LYS A 255 4.97 20.28 -5.37
N CYS A 256 4.81 19.00 -5.67
CA CYS A 256 4.10 18.06 -4.79
C CYS A 256 4.79 17.94 -3.43
N VAL A 257 6.13 17.85 -3.42
CA VAL A 257 6.93 17.73 -2.20
C VAL A 257 6.80 18.97 -1.33
N ARG A 258 7.01 20.16 -1.88
CA ARG A 258 6.86 21.43 -1.13
C ARG A 258 5.44 21.65 -0.65
N SER A 259 4.43 21.39 -1.49
CA SER A 259 3.03 21.55 -1.12
C SER A 259 2.62 20.64 0.03
N LEU A 260 3.14 19.40 0.08
CA LEU A 260 2.81 18.47 1.15
C LEU A 260 3.49 18.82 2.48
N ILE A 261 4.77 19.19 2.44
CA ILE A 261 5.56 19.44 3.66
C ILE A 261 5.28 20.83 4.25
N GLU A 262 5.21 21.87 3.41
CA GLU A 262 5.14 23.27 3.84
C GLU A 262 3.81 23.96 3.52
N GLY A 263 3.02 23.42 2.59
CA GLY A 263 1.81 24.06 2.08
C GLY A 263 0.60 23.94 3.00
N GLU A 264 -0.28 24.95 2.97
CA GLU A 264 -1.55 24.94 3.74
C GLU A 264 -2.46 23.75 3.39
N ASP A 265 -2.50 23.37 2.12
CA ASP A 265 -3.28 22.21 1.68
C ASP A 265 -2.62 20.87 2.10
N GLY A 266 -1.30 20.84 2.27
CA GLY A 266 -0.57 19.75 2.93
C GLY A 266 -0.96 19.60 4.40
N LEU A 267 -1.15 20.72 5.12
CA LEU A 267 -1.66 20.72 6.50
C LEU A 267 -3.08 20.13 6.58
N LYS A 268 -3.97 20.48 5.64
CA LYS A 268 -5.33 19.89 5.58
C LYS A 268 -5.29 18.37 5.38
N LYS A 269 -4.41 17.89 4.50
CA LYS A 269 -4.19 16.44 4.29
C LYS A 269 -3.68 15.76 5.55
N ARG A 270 -2.77 16.42 6.28
CA ARG A 270 -2.23 15.93 7.56
C ARG A 270 -3.31 15.82 8.64
N THR A 271 -4.21 16.81 8.74
CA THR A 271 -5.35 16.73 9.67
C THR A 271 -6.26 15.57 9.31
N LYS A 272 -6.64 15.43 8.03
CA LYS A 272 -7.50 14.34 7.56
C LYS A 272 -6.92 12.96 7.83
N VAL A 273 -5.63 12.75 7.57
CA VAL A 273 -5.00 11.44 7.83
C VAL A 273 -4.88 11.15 9.33
N ALA A 274 -4.78 12.18 10.18
CA ALA A 274 -4.82 12.00 11.64
C ALA A 274 -6.21 11.55 12.12
N GLU A 275 -7.30 12.08 11.56
CA GLU A 275 -8.67 11.61 11.83
C GLU A 275 -8.83 10.13 11.42
N LEU A 276 -8.31 9.75 10.24
CA LEU A 276 -8.33 8.36 9.78
C LEU A 276 -7.47 7.43 10.65
N LYS A 277 -6.34 7.92 11.17
CA LYS A 277 -5.50 7.19 12.13
C LYS A 277 -6.30 6.85 13.38
N GLU A 278 -7.00 7.84 13.94
CA GLU A 278 -7.86 7.64 15.11
C GLU A 278 -8.99 6.66 14.81
N GLY A 279 -9.64 6.78 13.65
CA GLY A 279 -10.64 5.82 13.16
C GLY A 279 -10.11 4.39 13.11
N GLY A 280 -8.93 4.19 12.52
CA GLY A 280 -8.28 2.87 12.47
C GLY A 280 -7.93 2.32 13.84
N ALA A 281 -7.43 3.16 14.75
CA ALA A 281 -7.15 2.77 16.13
C ALA A 281 -8.43 2.37 16.90
N MET A 282 -9.53 3.10 16.70
CA MET A 282 -10.83 2.76 17.28
C MET A 282 -11.39 1.46 16.70
N ALA A 283 -11.25 1.21 15.40
CA ALA A 283 -11.69 -0.02 14.75
C ALA A 283 -10.99 -1.27 15.32
N LEU A 284 -9.72 -1.15 15.73
CA LEU A 284 -8.92 -2.21 16.34
C LEU A 284 -8.99 -2.27 17.88
N SER A 285 -9.69 -1.33 18.51
CA SER A 285 -9.89 -1.36 19.97
C SER A 285 -10.62 -2.64 20.41
N GLN A 286 -10.60 -2.95 21.71
CA GLN A 286 -11.22 -4.18 22.25
C GLN A 286 -12.68 -4.38 21.81
N GLU A 287 -13.44 -3.29 21.70
CA GLU A 287 -14.84 -3.27 21.27
C GLU A 287 -15.03 -2.70 19.85
N GLY A 288 -13.92 -2.51 19.13
CA GLY A 288 -13.88 -1.90 17.80
C GLY A 288 -14.54 -2.75 16.71
N SER A 289 -14.93 -2.09 15.62
CA SER A 289 -15.63 -2.71 14.49
C SER A 289 -14.85 -3.91 13.90
N SER A 290 -13.54 -3.76 13.69
CA SER A 290 -12.69 -4.80 13.14
C SER A 290 -12.38 -5.92 14.12
N THR A 291 -12.20 -5.61 15.40
CA THR A 291 -12.08 -6.63 16.46
C THR A 291 -13.35 -7.49 16.56
N ARG A 292 -14.54 -6.87 16.51
CA ARG A 292 -15.80 -7.61 16.50
C ARG A 292 -15.95 -8.47 15.23
N ALA A 293 -15.55 -7.95 14.07
CA ALA A 293 -15.61 -8.69 12.81
C ALA A 293 -14.77 -9.98 12.87
N ILE A 294 -13.52 -9.91 13.35
CA ILE A 294 -12.66 -11.09 13.43
C ILE A 294 -13.14 -12.08 14.52
N LEU A 295 -13.66 -11.60 15.65
CA LEU A 295 -14.26 -12.46 16.67
C LEU A 295 -15.51 -13.19 16.17
N HIS A 296 -16.33 -12.53 15.36
CA HIS A 296 -17.50 -13.15 14.72
C HIS A 296 -17.09 -14.23 13.71
N VAL A 297 -16.04 -13.99 12.92
CA VAL A 297 -15.45 -15.01 12.03
C VAL A 297 -14.98 -16.23 12.82
N ARG A 298 -14.26 -16.01 13.94
CA ARG A 298 -13.81 -17.08 14.83
C ARG A 298 -14.98 -17.90 15.36
N GLU A 299 -16.05 -17.26 15.84
CA GLU A 299 -17.22 -17.97 16.38
C GLU A 299 -17.97 -18.77 15.30
N ARG A 300 -18.07 -18.22 14.08
CA ARG A 300 -18.62 -18.95 12.92
C ARG A 300 -17.80 -20.20 12.60
N GLY A 301 -16.47 -20.11 12.67
CA GLY A 301 -15.57 -21.25 12.51
C GLY A 301 -15.84 -22.34 13.56
N ARG A 302 -15.87 -21.98 14.85
CA ARG A 302 -16.12 -22.93 15.96
C ARG A 302 -17.46 -23.65 15.85
N LYS A 303 -18.53 -22.93 15.46
CA LYS A 303 -19.85 -23.53 15.24
C LYS A 303 -19.85 -24.58 14.12
N ARG A 304 -19.00 -24.42 13.11
CA ARG A 304 -18.89 -25.38 11.99
C ARG A 304 -18.11 -26.63 12.37
N GLU A 305 -17.00 -26.45 13.07
CA GLU A 305 -16.20 -27.54 13.62
C GLU A 305 -17.04 -28.45 14.53
N ARG A 306 -17.81 -27.87 15.46
CA ARG A 306 -18.75 -28.59 16.33
C ARG A 306 -19.83 -29.38 15.58
N ARG A 307 -20.16 -29.00 14.35
CA ARG A 307 -21.16 -29.67 13.50
C ARG A 307 -20.54 -30.79 12.64
N GLY A 308 -19.30 -31.21 12.91
CA GLY A 308 -18.61 -32.26 12.15
C GLY A 308 -18.24 -31.85 10.73
N LYS A 309 -18.36 -30.56 10.39
CA LYS A 309 -17.87 -30.02 9.12
C LYS A 309 -16.41 -29.65 9.32
N VAL A 310 -15.52 -30.64 9.32
CA VAL A 310 -14.08 -30.41 9.36
C VAL A 310 -13.70 -29.74 8.06
N THR A 311 -13.27 -28.48 8.17
CA THR A 311 -12.80 -27.68 7.03
C THR A 311 -11.46 -27.13 7.40
N GLU A 312 -10.43 -27.53 6.68
CA GLU A 312 -9.15 -26.83 6.71
C GLU A 312 -9.39 -25.42 6.15
N LEU A 313 -9.03 -24.41 6.93
CA LEU A 313 -9.09 -23.02 6.52
C LEU A 313 -7.84 -22.75 5.68
N VAL A 314 -8.00 -22.75 4.36
CA VAL A 314 -6.91 -22.39 3.44
C VAL A 314 -6.95 -20.88 3.23
N TRP A 315 -5.83 -20.24 3.53
CA TRP A 315 -5.64 -18.80 3.38
C TRP A 315 -4.91 -18.53 2.06
N GLU A 316 -5.59 -17.96 1.08
CA GLU A 316 -4.97 -17.51 -0.16
C GLU A 316 -5.03 -15.97 -0.25
N PRO A 317 -3.89 -15.26 -0.22
CA PRO A 317 -3.87 -13.84 -0.56
C PRO A 317 -4.28 -13.68 -2.02
N LYS A 318 -5.37 -12.96 -2.29
CA LYS A 318 -5.78 -12.63 -3.67
C LYS A 318 -5.93 -11.14 -3.82
N ALA A 319 -5.22 -10.57 -4.80
CA ALA A 319 -5.53 -9.23 -5.27
C ALA A 319 -6.95 -9.22 -5.83
N SER A 320 -7.79 -8.29 -5.36
CA SER A 320 -9.13 -8.10 -5.90
C SER A 320 -9.11 -7.19 -7.13
N PRO A 321 -9.93 -7.45 -8.16
CA PRO A 321 -10.13 -6.51 -9.27
C PRO A 321 -10.71 -5.15 -8.86
N CYS A 322 -11.25 -5.02 -7.63
CA CYS A 322 -11.70 -3.75 -7.05
C CYS A 322 -10.71 -3.18 -6.01
N GLY A 323 -9.45 -3.62 -6.03
CA GLY A 323 -8.36 -3.03 -5.24
C GLY A 323 -8.38 -3.32 -3.73
N LEU A 324 -9.37 -4.08 -3.27
CA LEU A 324 -9.40 -4.62 -1.92
C LEU A 324 -8.37 -5.76 -1.77
N HIS A 325 -7.54 -5.72 -0.73
CA HIS A 325 -6.80 -6.89 -0.28
C HIS A 325 -7.77 -7.86 0.38
N ILE A 326 -8.19 -8.85 -0.38
CA ILE A 326 -9.16 -9.86 0.02
C ILE A 326 -8.42 -11.11 0.50
N ILE A 327 -8.70 -11.49 1.74
CA ILE A 327 -8.36 -12.81 2.25
C ILE A 327 -9.62 -13.67 2.12
N VAL A 328 -9.62 -14.61 1.18
CA VAL A 328 -10.75 -15.53 0.97
C VAL A 328 -10.60 -16.70 1.92
N CYS A 329 -11.64 -16.94 2.73
CA CYS A 329 -11.78 -18.14 3.51
C CYS A 329 -12.55 -19.19 2.70
N THR A 330 -11.85 -20.21 2.19
CA THR A 330 -12.47 -21.38 1.56
C THR A 330 -12.43 -22.59 2.49
N SER A 331 -13.42 -23.46 2.35
CA SER A 331 -13.47 -24.75 3.03
C SER A 331 -13.09 -25.86 2.08
N VAL A 332 -12.05 -26.63 2.40
CA VAL A 332 -11.69 -27.85 1.66
C VAL A 332 -12.11 -29.08 2.47
N PRO A 333 -12.69 -30.15 1.87
CA PRO A 333 -13.00 -31.37 2.59
C PRO A 333 -11.74 -32.01 3.18
N HIS A 334 -11.80 -32.46 4.42
CA HIS A 334 -10.72 -33.23 5.06
C HIS A 334 -10.46 -34.52 4.27
N GLN A 335 -9.25 -34.69 3.73
CA GLN A 335 -8.82 -35.94 3.08
C GLN A 335 -8.00 -36.78 4.08
N PRO A 336 -8.50 -37.93 4.55
CA PRO A 336 -7.85 -38.72 5.61
C PRO A 336 -6.57 -39.46 5.17
N ASP A 337 -6.30 -39.59 3.86
CA ASP A 337 -5.22 -40.46 3.34
C ASP A 337 -4.06 -39.72 2.66
N LYS A 338 -3.90 -38.40 2.86
CA LYS A 338 -2.62 -37.76 2.52
C LYS A 338 -1.68 -37.91 3.71
N PRO A 339 -0.48 -38.51 3.54
CA PRO A 339 0.52 -38.45 4.58
C PRO A 339 0.71 -36.98 4.93
N ALA A 340 0.82 -36.69 6.23
CA ALA A 340 1.15 -35.35 6.69
C ALA A 340 2.36 -34.88 5.88
N HIS A 341 2.15 -33.96 4.94
CA HIS A 341 3.23 -33.13 4.49
C HIS A 341 3.61 -32.37 5.76
N THR A 342 4.62 -32.86 6.47
CA THR A 342 5.53 -31.96 7.14
C THR A 342 5.82 -30.88 6.11
N PRO A 343 5.38 -29.62 6.31
CA PRO A 343 5.92 -28.57 5.49
C PRO A 343 7.42 -28.69 5.70
N GLU A 344 8.15 -29.05 4.64
CA GLU A 344 9.58 -28.78 4.64
C GLU A 344 9.72 -27.33 5.09
N PRO A 345 10.66 -27.02 5.98
CA PRO A 345 10.96 -25.65 6.33
C PRO A 345 11.61 -24.99 5.12
N HIS A 346 10.83 -24.74 4.07
CA HIS A 346 11.17 -23.75 3.09
C HIS A 346 10.94 -22.42 3.77
N PRO A 347 12.00 -21.63 4.02
CA PRO A 347 11.86 -20.29 4.52
C PRO A 347 11.37 -19.44 3.35
N MET A 348 10.12 -19.57 2.95
CA MET A 348 9.43 -18.48 2.28
C MET A 348 8.95 -17.52 3.36
N SER A 349 9.93 -16.84 3.95
CA SER A 349 9.76 -15.48 4.40
C SER A 349 9.28 -14.67 3.19
N VAL A 350 7.97 -14.68 2.95
CA VAL A 350 7.36 -13.64 2.13
C VAL A 350 7.47 -12.38 2.97
N HIS A 351 8.62 -11.72 2.86
CA HIS A 351 8.79 -10.35 3.30
C HIS A 351 7.85 -9.51 2.43
N MET A 352 6.60 -9.37 2.87
CA MET A 352 5.59 -8.50 2.29
C MET A 352 6.01 -7.04 2.50
N ALA A 353 6.88 -6.50 1.64
CA ALA A 353 7.18 -5.08 1.59
C ALA A 353 6.34 -4.38 0.52
#